data_AF-A0A7S2INW5-F1
#
_entry.id   AF-A0A7S2INW5-F1
#
_cell.length_a   1.000
_cell.length_b   1.000
_cell.length_c   1.000
_cell.angle_alpha   90.00
_cell.angle_beta   90.00
_cell.angle_gamma   90.00
#
_symmetry.space_group_name_H-M   'P 1'
#
loop_
_entity.id
_entity.type
_entity.pdbx_description
1 polymer ?
#
loop_
_entity_poly.entity_id
_entity_poly.type
_entity_poly.pdbx_seq_one_letter_code
_entity_poly.pdbx_strand_id
1 'polypeptide(L)'
;IDDLGQCQCTKKGMELTHNYTGRSVIPVPLRMSMGDGDLPQGYPFPYVTPVRGHWFSHPGGGRCPLGAAPGDGGCTWQRAALSHSVYTADLLAAGLNNTFHQTGRGMAVDEATAFHNVEVGRRVLDSMNLPPCGAPSPADGMGPADVVIV
;
A
#
# COMPACT_ATOMS: atom_id res chain seq x y z
N ILE A 1 -23.36 10.99 -17.41
CA ILE A 1 -23.58 11.49 -16.05
C ILE A 1 -24.72 12.49 -16.17
N ASP A 2 -25.83 12.27 -15.49
CA ASP A 2 -26.97 13.19 -15.48
C ASP A 2 -26.73 14.36 -14.53
N ASP A 3 -27.73 15.24 -14.43
CA ASP A 3 -27.68 16.47 -13.62
C ASP A 3 -27.54 16.19 -12.11
N LEU A 4 -27.69 14.92 -11.69
CA LEU A 4 -27.52 14.46 -10.31
C LEU A 4 -26.16 13.78 -10.08
N GLY A 5 -25.26 13.79 -11.06
CA GLY A 5 -23.98 13.10 -10.96
C GLY A 5 -24.08 11.59 -11.15
N GLN A 6 -25.25 11.05 -11.53
CA GLN A 6 -25.43 9.62 -11.71
C GLN A 6 -25.01 9.20 -13.11
N CYS A 7 -24.18 8.17 -13.20
CA CYS A 7 -23.85 7.60 -14.49
C CYS A 7 -25.01 6.73 -14.95
N GLN A 8 -25.71 7.12 -16.03
CA GLN A 8 -26.67 6.25 -16.71
C GLN A 8 -25.92 5.15 -17.49
N CYS A 9 -25.26 4.27 -16.75
CA CYS A 9 -24.60 3.11 -17.31
C CYS A 9 -25.64 2.17 -17.90
N THR A 10 -25.34 1.58 -19.06
CA THR A 10 -26.14 0.46 -19.57
C THR A 10 -26.12 -0.68 -18.56
N LYS A 11 -27.13 -1.54 -18.55
CA LYS A 11 -27.18 -2.73 -17.68
C LYS A 11 -25.89 -3.56 -17.78
N LYS A 12 -25.35 -3.70 -19.00
CA LYS A 12 -24.05 -4.33 -19.27
C LYS A 12 -22.88 -3.58 -18.62
N GLY A 13 -22.89 -2.25 -18.65
CA GLY A 13 -21.88 -1.43 -17.95
C GLY A 13 -21.92 -1.61 -16.44
N MET A 14 -23.12 -1.68 -15.85
CA MET A 14 -23.30 -1.95 -14.42
C MET A 14 -22.78 -3.34 -14.03
N GLU A 15 -23.12 -4.39 -14.80
CA GLU A 15 -22.62 -5.74 -14.59
C GLU A 15 -21.08 -5.83 -14.68
N LEU A 16 -20.46 -5.08 -15.60
CA LEU A 16 -19.01 -4.97 -15.67
C LEU A 16 -18.45 -4.24 -14.43
N THR A 17 -19.08 -3.17 -13.93
CA THR A 17 -18.56 -2.49 -12.73
C THR A 17 -18.55 -3.35 -11.46
N HIS A 18 -19.28 -4.47 -11.42
CA HIS A 18 -19.24 -5.40 -10.29
C HIS A 18 -18.05 -6.36 -10.33
N ASN A 19 -17.38 -6.51 -11.47
CA ASN A 19 -16.36 -7.53 -11.68
C ASN A 19 -14.96 -6.96 -11.95
N TYR A 20 -14.84 -5.66 -12.16
CA TYR A 20 -13.58 -5.02 -12.52
C TYR A 20 -13.17 -3.95 -11.52
N THR A 21 -11.87 -3.86 -11.24
CA THR A 21 -11.29 -2.75 -10.49
C THR A 21 -11.42 -1.46 -11.30
N GLY A 22 -12.26 -0.55 -10.83
CA GLY A 22 -12.39 0.78 -11.40
C GLY A 22 -11.27 1.69 -10.93
N ARG A 23 -10.80 2.61 -11.79
CA ARG A 23 -9.83 3.67 -11.42
C ARG A 23 -10.40 5.02 -11.83
N SER A 24 -10.57 5.91 -10.86
CA SER A 24 -10.96 7.32 -11.09
C SER A 24 -9.81 8.23 -10.70
N VAL A 25 -9.57 9.31 -11.44
CA VAL A 25 -8.60 10.33 -11.06
C VAL A 25 -9.27 11.30 -10.11
N ILE A 26 -8.68 11.51 -8.93
CA ILE A 26 -9.15 12.50 -7.95
C ILE A 26 -8.14 13.64 -7.84
N PRO A 27 -8.60 14.91 -7.82
CA PRO A 27 -7.73 16.02 -7.50
C PRO A 27 -7.32 15.91 -6.03
N VAL A 28 -6.02 15.88 -5.74
CA VAL A 28 -5.54 15.92 -4.35
C VAL A 28 -5.41 17.38 -3.95
N PRO A 29 -6.00 17.84 -2.83
CA PRO A 29 -5.87 19.21 -2.36
C PRO A 29 -4.50 19.43 -1.70
N LEU A 30 -3.42 19.20 -2.45
CA LEU A 30 -2.05 19.51 -2.01
C LEU A 30 -1.76 20.98 -2.27
N ARG A 31 -1.81 21.79 -1.21
CA ARG A 31 -1.23 23.13 -1.20
C ARG A 31 0.16 23.05 -0.58
N MET A 32 1.19 23.01 -1.41
CA MET A 32 2.57 23.17 -0.95
C MET A 32 2.94 24.64 -1.08
N SER A 33 3.30 25.28 0.04
CA SER A 33 3.93 26.60 0.04
C SER A 33 5.43 26.35 0.09
N MET A 34 6.14 26.59 -1.01
CA MET A 34 7.61 26.66 -0.99
C MET A 34 8.03 28.12 -0.84
N GLY A 35 9.06 28.40 -0.06
CA GLY A 35 9.64 29.73 0.04
C GLY A 35 10.34 30.11 -1.26
N ASP A 36 10.35 31.40 -1.60
CA ASP A 36 11.17 31.91 -2.70
C ASP A 36 12.65 31.59 -2.41
N GLY A 37 13.28 30.76 -3.26
CA GLY A 37 14.70 30.41 -3.17
C GLY A 37 15.02 28.97 -2.73
N ASP A 38 14.02 28.15 -2.38
CA ASP A 38 14.25 26.77 -1.90
C ASP A 38 14.61 25.76 -3.01
N LEU A 39 14.54 26.15 -4.29
CA LEU A 39 14.86 25.27 -5.42
C LEU A 39 16.17 25.68 -6.11
N PRO A 40 17.04 24.70 -6.46
CA PRO A 40 18.23 24.97 -7.27
C PRO A 40 17.91 25.70 -8.57
N GLN A 41 18.81 26.57 -9.01
CA GLN A 41 18.65 27.34 -10.25
C GLN A 41 18.49 26.39 -11.45
N GLY A 42 17.36 26.47 -12.16
CA GLY A 42 17.03 25.60 -13.29
C GLY A 42 16.18 24.36 -12.93
N TYR A 43 15.84 24.15 -11.66
CA TYR A 43 14.89 23.10 -11.29
C TYR A 43 13.48 23.48 -11.79
N PRO A 44 12.78 22.59 -12.52
CA PRO A 44 11.45 22.90 -13.03
C PRO A 44 10.50 23.14 -11.85
N PHE A 45 9.76 24.24 -11.88
CA PHE A 45 8.72 24.49 -10.89
C PHE A 45 7.74 23.30 -10.89
N PRO A 46 7.40 22.70 -9.73
CA PRO A 46 6.56 21.51 -9.67
C PRO A 46 5.10 21.74 -10.12
N TYR A 47 4.73 22.98 -10.47
CA TYR A 47 3.36 23.39 -10.78
C TYR A 47 2.90 23.12 -12.22
N VAL A 48 3.69 22.45 -13.07
CA VAL A 48 3.26 22.23 -14.46
C VAL A 48 2.10 21.22 -14.57
N THR A 49 1.88 20.40 -13.53
CA THR A 49 0.73 19.48 -13.48
C THR A 49 0.20 19.33 -12.05
N PRO A 50 -1.11 19.50 -11.80
CA PRO A 50 -1.68 19.24 -10.48
C PRO A 50 -1.44 17.78 -10.08
N VAL A 51 -1.11 17.55 -8.81
CA VAL A 51 -0.96 16.19 -8.26
C VAL A 51 -2.31 15.48 -8.40
N ARG A 52 -2.30 14.39 -9.17
CA ARG A 52 -3.47 13.54 -9.42
C ARG A 52 -3.38 12.31 -8.55
N GLY A 53 -4.34 12.15 -7.66
CA GLY A 53 -4.58 10.91 -6.94
C GLY A 53 -5.38 9.95 -7.80
N HIS A 54 -5.37 8.68 -7.44
CA HIS A 54 -6.19 7.67 -8.10
C HIS A 54 -7.05 6.97 -7.05
N TRP A 55 -8.36 7.04 -7.22
CA TRP A 55 -9.32 6.28 -6.45
C TRP A 55 -9.56 4.94 -7.14
N PHE A 56 -9.35 3.84 -6.42
CA PHE A 56 -9.61 2.50 -6.92
C PHE A 56 -10.87 1.92 -6.28
N SER A 57 -11.80 1.42 -7.08
CA SER A 57 -13.02 0.74 -6.63
C SER A 57 -12.87 -0.76 -6.86
N HIS A 58 -12.95 -1.56 -5.79
CA HIS A 58 -12.73 -3.00 -5.79
C HIS A 58 -14.04 -3.73 -5.45
N PRO A 59 -14.93 -3.96 -6.43
CA PRO A 59 -16.22 -4.57 -6.15
C PRO A 59 -16.04 -6.03 -5.73
N GLY A 60 -16.85 -6.49 -4.77
CA GLY A 60 -16.75 -7.86 -4.22
C GLY A 60 -16.85 -8.97 -5.27
N GLY A 61 -17.59 -8.77 -6.36
CA GLY A 61 -17.73 -9.75 -7.45
C GLY A 61 -16.44 -10.01 -8.24
N GLY A 62 -15.49 -9.08 -8.22
CA GLY A 62 -14.17 -9.24 -8.83
C GLY A 62 -13.09 -9.81 -7.89
N ARG A 63 -13.42 -10.10 -6.62
CA ARG A 63 -12.45 -10.56 -5.62
C ARG A 63 -11.99 -11.98 -5.94
N CYS A 64 -10.69 -12.16 -6.08
CA CYS A 64 -10.07 -13.47 -6.21
C CYS A 64 -10.21 -14.26 -4.91
N PRO A 65 -10.46 -15.59 -4.99
CA PRO A 65 -10.30 -16.48 -3.86
C PRO A 65 -8.92 -16.34 -3.21
N LEU A 66 -8.83 -16.62 -1.91
CA LEU A 66 -7.53 -16.58 -1.22
C LEU A 66 -6.56 -17.58 -1.87
N GLY A 67 -5.43 -17.05 -2.34
CA GLY A 67 -4.37 -17.84 -2.97
C GLY A 67 -4.48 -17.97 -4.50
N ALA A 68 -5.57 -17.51 -5.12
CA ALA A 68 -5.69 -17.43 -6.57
C ALA A 68 -5.01 -16.15 -7.08
N ALA A 69 -4.29 -16.23 -8.21
CA ALA A 69 -3.67 -15.03 -8.78
C ALA A 69 -4.73 -14.14 -9.44
N PRO A 70 -4.58 -12.80 -9.41
CA PRO A 70 -5.42 -11.90 -10.20
C PRO A 70 -5.41 -12.29 -11.69
N GLY A 71 -6.58 -12.47 -12.27
CA GLY A 71 -6.78 -12.95 -13.65
C GLY A 71 -7.21 -14.42 -13.75
N ASP A 72 -6.99 -15.23 -12.71
CA ASP A 72 -7.44 -16.63 -12.69
C ASP A 72 -8.95 -16.71 -12.51
N GLY A 73 -9.64 -17.47 -13.38
CA GLY A 73 -11.08 -17.67 -13.28
C GLY A 73 -11.93 -16.41 -13.45
N GLY A 74 -11.36 -15.34 -14.01
CA GLY A 74 -12.06 -14.07 -14.26
C GLY A 74 -12.15 -13.13 -13.06
N CYS A 75 -11.50 -13.45 -11.94
CA CYS A 75 -11.32 -12.50 -10.84
C CYS A 75 -10.30 -11.42 -11.23
N THR A 76 -10.43 -10.21 -10.67
CA THR A 76 -9.64 -9.04 -11.11
C THR A 76 -8.80 -8.40 -10.02
N TRP A 77 -9.05 -8.73 -8.74
CA TRP A 77 -8.26 -8.21 -7.64
C TRP A 77 -8.26 -9.15 -6.45
N GLN A 78 -7.20 -9.12 -5.65
CA GLN A 78 -7.16 -9.75 -4.34
C GLN A 78 -6.68 -8.71 -3.35
N ARG A 79 -7.16 -8.76 -2.09
CA ARG A 79 -6.49 -8.00 -1.03
C ARG A 79 -5.04 -8.47 -0.99
N ALA A 80 -4.09 -7.54 -1.06
CA ALA A 80 -2.70 -7.84 -0.78
C ALA A 80 -2.63 -8.50 0.61
N ALA A 81 -1.63 -9.36 0.80
CA ALA A 81 -1.34 -9.88 2.13
C ALA A 81 -1.24 -8.73 3.12
N LEU A 82 -1.88 -8.86 4.28
CA LEU A 82 -1.76 -7.87 5.35
C LEU A 82 -0.27 -7.71 5.67
N SER A 83 0.27 -6.53 5.38
CA SER A 83 1.62 -6.18 5.78
C SER A 83 1.57 -5.54 7.16
N HIS A 84 2.41 -6.05 8.05
CA HIS A 84 2.67 -5.40 9.33
C HIS A 84 3.99 -4.65 9.23
N SER A 85 3.98 -3.38 9.61
CA SER A 85 5.18 -2.56 9.69
C SER A 85 5.65 -2.49 11.13
N VAL A 86 6.94 -2.69 11.33
CA VAL A 86 7.62 -2.50 12.62
C VAL A 86 8.39 -1.20 12.55
N TYR A 87 8.23 -0.31 13.53
CA TYR A 87 9.03 0.91 13.56
C TYR A 87 10.47 0.58 13.93
N THR A 88 11.43 1.30 13.32
CA THR A 88 12.86 1.12 13.65
C THR A 88 13.14 1.40 15.13
N ALA A 89 12.40 2.30 15.77
CA ALA A 89 12.51 2.57 17.20
C ALA A 89 12.23 1.32 18.05
N ASP A 90 11.22 0.54 17.69
CA ASP A 90 10.86 -0.69 18.41
C ASP A 90 11.95 -1.76 18.23
N LEU A 91 12.50 -1.87 17.02
CA LEU A 91 13.63 -2.77 16.74
C LEU A 91 14.86 -2.37 17.56
N LEU A 92 15.18 -1.08 17.65
CA LEU A 92 16.30 -0.56 18.46
C LEU A 92 16.08 -0.85 19.96
N ALA A 93 14.86 -0.63 20.47
CA ALA A 93 14.50 -0.98 21.85
C ALA A 93 14.60 -2.49 22.12
N ALA A 94 14.36 -3.33 21.11
CA ALA A 94 14.54 -4.78 21.17
C ALA A 94 15.99 -5.25 20.96
N GLY A 95 16.94 -4.32 20.81
CA GLY A 95 18.37 -4.60 20.69
C GLY A 95 18.88 -4.77 19.26
N LEU A 96 18.21 -4.19 18.27
CA LEU A 96 18.74 -4.07 16.91
C LEU A 96 20.08 -3.32 16.95
N ASN A 97 21.11 -3.92 16.37
CA ASN A 97 22.40 -3.28 16.22
C ASN A 97 22.42 -2.46 14.92
N ASN A 98 22.57 -1.14 15.06
CA ASN A 98 22.63 -0.20 13.94
C ASN A 98 24.06 0.16 13.53
N THR A 99 25.08 -0.57 13.99
CA THR A 99 26.45 -0.38 13.52
C THR A 99 26.59 -0.85 12.08
N PHE A 100 27.05 0.05 11.20
CA PHE A 100 27.42 -0.25 9.83
C PHE A 100 28.81 0.34 9.54
N HIS A 101 29.50 -0.27 8.58
CA HIS A 101 30.81 0.17 8.13
C HIS A 101 30.69 0.81 6.77
N GLN A 102 31.28 1.98 6.60
CA GLN A 102 31.41 2.58 5.28
C GLN A 102 32.61 1.95 4.57
N THR A 103 32.34 1.17 3.53
CA THR A 103 33.36 0.66 2.62
C THR A 103 33.52 1.63 1.45
N GLY A 104 34.65 1.58 0.74
CA GLY A 104 34.83 2.37 -0.49
C GLY A 104 33.80 2.07 -1.61
N ARG A 105 32.92 1.08 -1.43
CA ARG A 105 31.87 0.69 -2.38
C ARG A 105 30.45 0.86 -1.83
N GLY A 106 30.28 1.36 -0.60
CA GLY A 106 28.96 1.54 0.03
C GLY A 106 28.93 1.13 1.50
N MET A 107 27.73 1.08 2.08
CA MET A 107 27.55 0.64 3.46
C MET A 107 27.51 -0.89 3.53
N ALA A 108 28.27 -1.46 4.46
CA ALA A 108 28.30 -2.88 4.74
C ALA A 108 27.97 -3.14 6.22
N VAL A 109 27.42 -4.31 6.50
CA VAL A 109 27.12 -4.80 7.85
C VAL A 109 27.83 -6.12 8.01
N ASP A 110 28.49 -6.33 9.15
CA ASP A 110 29.14 -7.61 9.43
C ASP A 110 28.11 -8.73 9.45
N GLU A 111 28.48 -9.89 8.92
CA GLU A 111 27.56 -11.04 8.80
C GLU A 111 26.93 -11.43 10.16
N ALA A 112 27.74 -11.47 11.22
CA ALA A 112 27.25 -11.74 12.58
C ALA A 112 26.21 -10.70 13.05
N THR A 113 26.41 -9.43 12.71
CA THR A 113 25.47 -8.34 13.01
C THR A 113 24.17 -8.51 12.21
N ALA A 114 24.27 -8.91 10.93
CA ALA A 114 23.10 -9.20 10.10
C ALA A 114 22.26 -10.34 10.69
N PHE A 115 22.88 -11.46 11.08
CA PHE A 115 22.17 -12.58 11.73
C PHE A 115 21.54 -12.19 13.07
N HIS A 116 22.25 -11.43 13.90
CA HIS A 116 21.70 -10.89 15.15
C HIS A 116 20.45 -10.03 14.89
N ASN A 117 20.52 -9.11 13.92
CA ASN A 117 19.42 -8.23 13.56
C ASN A 117 18.21 -8.99 12.99
N VAL A 118 18.44 -10.06 12.23
CA VAL A 118 17.37 -10.97 11.77
C VAL A 118 16.65 -11.60 12.96
N GLU A 119 17.38 -12.07 13.97
CA GLU A 119 16.77 -12.69 15.16
C GLU A 119 16.05 -11.67 16.06
N VAL A 120 16.54 -10.42 16.14
CA VAL A 120 15.80 -9.31 16.76
C VAL A 120 14.48 -9.09 16.01
N GLY A 121 14.53 -8.99 14.68
CA GLY A 121 13.33 -8.83 13.85
C GLY A 121 12.32 -9.95 14.04
N ARG A 122 12.79 -11.21 14.08
CA ARG A 122 11.94 -12.38 14.34
C ARG A 122 11.24 -12.29 15.69
N ARG A 123 11.99 -11.98 16.76
CA ARG A 123 11.41 -11.83 18.12
C ARG A 123 10.38 -10.70 18.20
N VAL A 124 10.63 -9.57 17.53
CA VAL A 124 9.68 -8.45 17.52
C VAL A 124 8.41 -8.83 16.77
N LEU A 125 8.52 -9.48 15.60
CA LEU A 125 7.36 -9.98 14.87
C LEU A 125 6.58 -11.04 15.65
N ASP A 126 7.27 -11.98 16.30
CA ASP A 126 6.65 -13.00 17.16
C ASP A 126 5.86 -12.34 18.32
N SER A 127 6.38 -11.24 18.89
CA SER A 127 5.71 -10.51 19.98
C SER A 127 4.41 -9.81 19.58
N MET A 128 4.20 -9.57 18.28
CA MET A 128 2.98 -8.93 17.77
C MET A 128 1.78 -9.87 17.75
N ASN A 129 1.96 -11.16 18.07
CA ASN A 129 0.90 -12.18 18.03
C ASN A 129 0.13 -12.18 16.71
N LEU A 130 0.87 -12.03 15.60
CA LEU A 130 0.28 -11.99 14.27
C LEU A 130 -0.41 -13.34 13.97
N PRO A 131 -1.58 -13.32 13.32
CA PRO A 131 -2.20 -14.56 12.89
C PRO A 131 -1.28 -15.28 11.88
N PRO A 132 -1.32 -16.63 11.83
CA PRO A 132 -0.49 -17.37 10.89
C PRO A 132 -0.81 -16.94 9.45
N CYS A 133 0.20 -16.94 8.58
CA CYS A 133 0.01 -16.62 7.17
C CYS A 133 -1.11 -17.48 6.56
N GLY A 134 -2.09 -16.83 5.94
CA GLY A 134 -3.25 -17.51 5.35
C GLY A 134 -4.38 -17.86 6.33
N ALA A 135 -4.26 -17.47 7.61
CA ALA A 135 -5.41 -17.52 8.51
C ALA A 135 -6.56 -16.65 7.96
N PRO A 136 -7.82 -17.09 8.10
CA PRO A 136 -8.97 -16.29 7.71
C PRO A 136 -8.94 -14.97 8.48
N SER A 137 -9.16 -13.85 7.78
CA SER A 137 -9.23 -12.57 8.45
C SER A 137 -10.47 -12.55 9.34
N PRO A 138 -10.40 -12.04 10.58
CA PRO A 138 -11.60 -11.82 11.37
C PRO A 138 -12.60 -10.87 10.68
N ALA A 139 -12.13 -10.05 9.73
CA ALA A 139 -12.95 -9.19 8.88
C ALA A 139 -13.71 -9.94 7.77
N ASP A 140 -13.37 -11.20 7.44
CA ASP A 140 -14.14 -11.98 6.45
C ASP A 140 -15.54 -12.38 7.00
N GLY A 141 -15.88 -12.02 8.25
CA GLY A 141 -17.24 -12.06 8.82
C GLY A 141 -17.97 -10.70 8.87
N MET A 142 -17.33 -9.59 8.48
CA MET A 142 -17.97 -8.27 8.40
C MET A 142 -18.48 -8.03 6.97
N GLY A 143 -19.77 -7.76 6.85
CA GLY A 143 -20.45 -7.47 5.58
C GLY A 143 -19.88 -6.26 4.83
N PRO A 144 -20.40 -5.98 3.62
CA PRO A 144 -19.73 -5.15 2.62
C PRO A 144 -19.67 -3.67 3.02
N ALA A 145 -18.48 -3.19 3.41
CA ALA A 145 -17.97 -1.84 3.11
C ALA A 145 -16.55 -1.63 3.68
N ASP A 146 -15.52 -2.23 3.07
CA ASP A 146 -14.13 -1.82 3.33
C ASP A 146 -13.70 -0.83 2.23
N VAL A 147 -13.80 0.46 2.53
CA VAL A 147 -13.18 1.53 1.75
C VAL A 147 -11.71 1.62 2.20
N VAL A 148 -10.78 1.15 1.36
CA VAL A 148 -9.34 1.33 1.58
C VAL A 148 -8.91 2.60 0.85
N ILE A 149 -8.54 3.63 1.62
CA ILE A 149 -7.86 4.83 1.09
C ILE A 149 -6.36 4.54 1.16
N VAL A 150 -5.68 4.51 0.00
CA VAL A 150 -4.22 4.43 -0.12
C VAL A 150 -3.68 5.82 -0.45
#